data_AF-A0AAD9MSI9-F1
#
_entry.id   AF-A0AAD9MSI9-F1
#
_cell.length_a   1.000
_cell.length_b   1.000
_cell.length_c   1.000
_cell.angle_alpha   90.00
_cell.angle_beta   90.00
_cell.angle_gamma   90.00
#
_symmetry.space_group_name_H-M   'P 1'
#
loop_
_entity.id
_entity.type
_entity.pdbx_description
1 polymer ?
#
loop_
_entity_poly.entity_id
_entity_poly.type
_entity_poly.pdbx_seq_one_letter_code
_entity_poly.pdbx_strand_id
1 'polypeptide(L)'
;MLQRYLNGELHYSSYVIYPYDDDITIRWVTDILVPKVERTLQKPQMFIKGRDDLGGETFIDEIVRGIMLSQTAIWIICPEFFQDKYCKMSANFAFHQLGSKNNLLVILENRFERYSVPKHFANMMHPNVGVARVRYTDNEEGLSLFWAKLDKFLPAWSSINTN
;
A
#
# COMPACT_ATOMS: atom_id res chain seq x y z
N MET A 1 -4.38 -6.11 22.16
CA MET A 1 -4.18 -5.10 23.21
C MET A 1 -3.97 -3.77 22.49
N LEU A 2 -5.01 -2.96 22.28
CA LEU A 2 -6.30 -3.05 22.95
C LEU A 2 -7.43 -2.80 22.00
N GLN A 3 -8.13 -3.87 21.58
CA GLN A 3 -9.55 -3.90 21.15
C GLN A 3 -9.88 -3.28 19.75
N ARG A 4 -9.03 -3.57 18.73
CA ARG A 4 -9.00 -3.07 17.33
C ARG A 4 -8.86 -1.56 17.07
N TYR A 5 -9.05 -0.58 17.96
CA TYR A 5 -8.33 -0.42 19.23
C TYR A 5 -9.20 0.11 20.41
N LEU A 6 -10.53 -0.10 20.43
CA LEU A 6 -11.36 -0.45 21.63
C LEU A 6 -12.86 -0.68 21.32
N ASN A 7 -13.33 -0.62 20.06
CA ASN A 7 -14.64 -1.20 19.62
C ASN A 7 -14.95 -1.14 18.09
N GLY A 8 -14.23 -0.39 17.26
CA GLY A 8 -14.76 0.10 15.97
C GLY A 8 -14.23 -0.58 14.70
N GLU A 9 -15.01 -0.44 13.63
CA GLU A 9 -14.93 -1.09 12.30
C GLU A 9 -13.59 -0.93 11.57
N LEU A 10 -13.34 -1.78 10.58
CA LEU A 10 -12.34 -1.45 9.55
C LEU A 10 -12.83 -0.17 8.87
N HIS A 11 -11.95 0.77 8.59
CA HIS A 11 -12.35 2.00 7.89
C HIS A 11 -11.80 2.05 6.47
N TYR A 12 -10.67 1.36 6.25
CA TYR A 12 -9.93 1.46 5.00
C TYR A 12 -9.76 0.10 4.33
N SER A 13 -9.80 0.11 2.99
CA SER A 13 -9.46 -1.05 2.17
C SER A 13 -7.98 -1.40 2.31
N SER A 14 -7.11 -0.39 2.21
CA SER A 14 -5.67 -0.54 2.29
C SER A 14 -4.97 0.65 2.92
N TYR A 15 -3.89 0.38 3.66
CA TYR A 15 -2.88 1.39 3.96
C TYR A 15 -1.87 1.47 2.82
N VAL A 16 -1.63 2.66 2.26
CA VAL A 16 -0.68 2.84 1.14
C VAL A 16 0.69 3.28 1.67
N ILE A 17 1.69 2.43 1.45
CA ILE A 17 3.09 2.68 1.82
C ILE A 17 3.84 3.21 0.61
N TYR A 18 4.30 4.45 0.68
CA TYR A 18 5.05 5.11 -0.38
C TYR A 18 5.99 6.17 0.21
N PRO A 19 7.10 6.52 -0.49
CA PRO A 19 8.01 7.57 -0.04
C PRO A 19 7.30 8.93 -0.06
N TYR A 20 7.02 9.46 1.14
CA TYR A 20 6.22 10.69 1.28
C TYR A 20 7.00 11.97 0.90
N ASP A 21 8.32 11.88 0.74
CA ASP A 21 9.17 12.99 0.29
C ASP A 21 9.44 12.97 -1.23
N ASP A 22 8.86 12.03 -1.98
CA ASP A 22 9.02 11.93 -3.45
C ASP A 22 7.76 12.42 -4.19
N ASP A 23 7.81 13.65 -4.70
CA ASP A 23 6.70 14.32 -5.40
C ASP A 23 6.11 13.53 -6.58
N ILE A 24 6.93 12.71 -7.23
CA ILE A 24 6.47 11.93 -8.39
C ILE A 24 5.59 10.77 -7.91
N THR A 25 6.01 10.05 -6.87
CA THR A 25 5.22 8.98 -6.29
C THR A 25 3.99 9.51 -5.57
N ILE A 26 4.10 10.65 -4.86
CA ILE A 26 2.94 11.32 -4.26
C ILE A 26 1.87 11.57 -5.31
N ARG A 27 2.23 12.23 -6.43
CA ARG A 27 1.29 12.52 -7.52
C ARG A 27 0.72 11.25 -8.14
N TRP A 28 1.53 10.22 -8.33
CA TRP A 28 1.03 8.95 -8.85
C TRP A 28 -0.01 8.31 -7.89
N VAL A 29 0.23 8.37 -6.58
CA VAL A 29 -0.73 7.88 -5.59
C VAL A 29 -2.02 8.72 -5.60
N THR A 30 -1.91 10.05 -5.53
CA THR A 30 -3.07 10.95 -5.36
C THR A 30 -3.88 11.14 -6.63
N ASP A 31 -3.23 11.14 -7.79
CA ASP A 31 -3.85 11.54 -9.06
C ASP A 31 -4.23 10.33 -9.92
N ILE A 32 -3.56 9.18 -9.72
CA ILE A 32 -3.78 7.97 -10.51
C ILE A 32 -4.39 6.85 -9.64
N LEU A 33 -3.70 6.40 -8.60
CA LEU A 33 -4.11 5.24 -7.82
C LEU A 33 -5.42 5.49 -7.07
N VAL A 34 -5.46 6.54 -6.24
CA VAL A 34 -6.60 6.86 -5.38
C VAL A 34 -7.89 7.08 -6.18
N PRO A 35 -7.93 7.93 -7.23
CA PRO A 35 -9.16 8.16 -7.97
C PRO A 35 -9.64 6.91 -8.71
N LYS A 36 -8.72 6.09 -9.22
CA LYS A 36 -9.07 4.84 -9.90
C LYS A 36 -9.71 3.86 -8.92
N VAL A 37 -9.10 3.67 -7.76
CA VAL A 37 -9.58 2.72 -6.74
C VAL A 37 -10.91 3.17 -6.14
N GLU A 38 -11.00 4.41 -5.65
CA GLU A 38 -12.15 4.87 -4.87
C GLU A 38 -13.34 5.25 -5.75
N ARG A 39 -13.12 5.83 -6.94
CA ARG A 39 -14.20 6.33 -7.81
C ARG A 39 -14.57 5.36 -8.93
N THR A 40 -13.58 4.73 -9.57
CA THR A 40 -13.84 3.86 -10.74
C THR A 40 -14.11 2.43 -10.33
N LEU A 41 -13.22 1.83 -9.53
CA LEU A 41 -13.40 0.47 -9.01
C LEU A 41 -14.39 0.43 -7.83
N GLN A 42 -14.80 1.60 -7.32
CA GLN A 42 -15.74 1.76 -6.22
C GLN A 42 -15.34 0.95 -4.99
N LYS A 43 -14.03 0.82 -4.78
CA LYS A 43 -13.49 0.18 -3.58
C LYS A 43 -13.59 1.12 -2.40
N PRO A 44 -13.56 0.57 -1.19
CA PRO A 44 -13.52 1.41 -0.01
C PRO A 44 -12.28 2.29 0.04
N GLN A 45 -12.38 3.37 0.82
CA GLN A 45 -11.34 4.39 0.96
C GLN A 45 -10.00 3.76 1.36
N MET A 46 -8.90 4.25 0.80
CA MET A 46 -7.55 3.89 1.23
C MET A 46 -7.07 4.84 2.32
N PHE A 47 -6.18 4.41 3.21
CA PHE A 47 -5.49 5.34 4.11
C PHE A 47 -4.29 5.95 3.37
N ILE A 48 -4.30 7.27 3.22
CA ILE A 48 -3.25 8.06 2.56
C ILE A 48 -2.67 9.07 3.55
N LYS A 49 -1.35 8.98 3.77
CA LYS A 49 -0.63 9.97 4.57
C LYS A 49 -0.80 11.38 4.02
N GLY A 50 -0.97 12.38 4.89
CA GLY A 50 -1.25 13.78 4.54
C GLY A 50 -2.73 14.06 4.22
N ARG A 51 -3.55 13.02 4.08
CA ARG A 51 -5.00 13.12 3.89
C ARG A 51 -5.78 12.61 5.10
N ASP A 52 -5.36 11.45 5.63
CA ASP A 52 -6.11 10.68 6.62
C ASP A 52 -5.40 10.60 7.99
N ASP A 53 -4.21 11.20 8.12
CA ASP A 53 -3.46 11.29 9.37
C ASP A 53 -4.04 12.33 10.33
N LEU A 54 -3.80 12.13 11.63
CA LEU A 54 -4.26 13.05 12.67
C LEU A 54 -3.11 13.92 13.14
N GLY A 55 -3.24 15.23 12.95
CA GLY A 55 -2.30 16.20 13.50
C GLY A 55 -2.16 16.06 15.02
N GLY A 56 -0.92 16.02 15.50
CA GLY A 56 -0.58 15.93 16.92
C GLY A 56 -0.13 14.54 17.39
N GLU A 57 -0.26 13.51 16.55
CA GLU A 57 0.37 12.20 16.77
C GLU A 57 1.81 12.19 16.22
N THR A 58 2.66 11.26 16.69
CA THR A 58 3.97 11.07 16.05
C THR A 58 3.78 10.34 14.74
N PHE A 59 4.72 10.50 13.80
CA PHE A 59 4.65 9.78 12.53
C PHE A 59 4.63 8.24 12.72
N ILE A 60 5.23 7.73 13.79
CA ILE A 60 5.17 6.29 14.09
C ILE A 60 3.75 5.89 14.51
N ASP A 61 3.08 6.69 15.34
CA ASP A 61 1.72 6.43 15.80
C ASP A 61 0.72 6.45 14.63
N GLU A 62 0.88 7.40 13.70
CA GLU A 62 0.08 7.48 12.48
C GLU A 62 0.21 6.22 11.62
N ILE A 63 1.43 5.69 11.46
CA ILE A 63 1.69 4.45 10.73
C ILE A 63 1.00 3.27 11.40
N VAL A 64 1.17 3.13 12.72
CA VAL A 64 0.55 2.05 13.48
C VAL A 64 -0.96 2.12 13.35
N ARG A 65 -1.54 3.29 13.59
CA ARG A 65 -2.99 3.54 13.50
C ARG A 65 -3.53 3.24 12.09
N GLY A 66 -2.91 3.81 11.05
CA GLY A 66 -3.36 3.64 9.68
C GLY A 66 -3.37 2.18 9.24
N ILE A 67 -2.33 1.42 9.61
CA ILE A 67 -2.26 -0.02 9.32
C ILE A 67 -3.30 -0.80 10.14
N MET A 68 -3.53 -0.46 11.41
CA MET A 68 -4.53 -1.12 12.25
C MET A 68 -5.98 -0.90 11.78
N LEU A 69 -6.26 0.24 11.13
CA LEU A 69 -7.58 0.59 10.57
C LEU A 69 -7.80 0.06 9.14
N SER A 70 -6.79 -0.59 8.56
CA SER A 70 -6.80 -1.09 7.18
C SER A 70 -6.88 -2.62 7.12
N GLN A 71 -7.56 -3.17 6.12
CA GLN A 71 -7.60 -4.63 5.89
C GLN A 71 -6.33 -5.18 5.25
N THR A 72 -5.75 -4.39 4.35
CA THR A 72 -4.60 -4.76 3.55
C THR A 72 -3.57 -3.64 3.55
N ALA A 73 -2.39 -3.89 2.99
CA ALA A 73 -1.43 -2.84 2.69
C ALA A 73 -0.92 -2.94 1.26
N ILE A 74 -0.75 -1.78 0.62
CA ILE A 74 -0.21 -1.64 -0.73
C ILE A 74 1.14 -0.95 -0.62
N TRP A 75 2.18 -1.56 -1.18
CA TRP A 75 3.55 -1.05 -1.13
C TRP A 75 3.91 -0.52 -2.52
N ILE A 76 4.17 0.79 -2.63
CA ILE A 76 4.53 1.44 -3.88
C ILE A 76 6.05 1.35 -4.05
N ILE A 77 6.47 0.31 -4.76
CA ILE A 77 7.86 -0.03 -4.96
C ILE A 77 8.45 0.83 -6.09
N CYS A 78 9.40 1.68 -5.70
CA CYS A 78 10.22 2.58 -6.52
C CYS A 78 11.62 2.71 -5.86
N PRO A 79 12.63 3.34 -6.52
CA PRO A 79 13.96 3.49 -5.93
C PRO A 79 13.96 4.18 -4.56
N GLU A 80 13.17 5.24 -4.39
CA GLU A 80 13.10 6.06 -3.17
C GLU A 80 12.52 5.30 -1.98
N PHE A 81 11.56 4.38 -2.23
CA PHE A 81 10.99 3.49 -1.21
C PHE A 81 12.08 2.75 -0.42
N PHE A 82 13.16 2.36 -1.09
CA PHE A 82 14.23 1.58 -0.48
C PHE A 82 15.18 2.42 0.38
N GLN A 83 15.20 3.74 0.18
CA GLN A 83 15.99 4.67 0.99
C GLN A 83 15.18 5.18 2.17
N ASP A 84 13.88 5.37 2.00
CA ASP A 84 12.97 5.88 3.02
C ASP A 84 12.84 4.94 4.23
N LYS A 85 13.20 5.45 5.41
CA LYS A 85 13.17 4.67 6.68
C LYS A 85 11.75 4.32 7.12
N TYR A 86 10.77 5.17 6.83
CA TYR A 86 9.38 4.95 7.21
C TYR A 86 8.71 3.94 6.28
N CYS A 87 9.04 3.94 4.99
CA CYS A 87 8.62 2.88 4.07
C CYS A 87 9.06 1.50 4.54
N LYS A 88 10.34 1.36 4.90
CA LYS A 88 10.92 0.12 5.46
C LYS A 88 10.21 -0.31 6.74
N MET A 89 9.99 0.63 7.66
CA MET A 89 9.34 0.37 8.95
C MET A 89 7.87 -0.04 8.77
N SER A 90 7.10 0.74 7.98
CA SER A 90 5.69 0.46 7.68
C SER A 90 5.54 -0.90 6.98
N ALA A 91 6.41 -1.24 6.02
CA ALA A 91 6.36 -2.53 5.33
C ALA A 91 6.58 -3.70 6.30
N ASN A 92 7.59 -3.59 7.17
CA ASN A 92 7.84 -4.61 8.18
C ASN A 92 6.66 -4.75 9.15
N PHE A 93 6.10 -3.63 9.62
CA PHE A 93 4.94 -3.65 10.52
C PHE A 93 3.70 -4.23 9.85
N ALA A 94 3.36 -3.79 8.63
CA ALA A 94 2.23 -4.32 7.86
C ALA A 94 2.38 -5.82 7.57
N PHE A 95 3.59 -6.28 7.28
CA PHE A 95 3.85 -7.71 7.08
C PHE A 95 3.56 -8.53 8.34
N HIS A 96 4.05 -8.08 9.50
CA HIS A 96 3.80 -8.76 10.77
C HIS A 96 2.35 -8.66 11.25
N GLN A 97 1.71 -7.50 11.05
CA GLN A 97 0.38 -7.21 11.59
C GLN A 97 -0.74 -7.79 10.71
N LEU A 98 -0.62 -7.68 9.39
CA LEU A 98 -1.67 -8.11 8.45
C LEU A 98 -1.38 -9.50 7.85
N GLY A 99 -0.12 -9.94 7.88
CA GLY A 99 0.31 -11.20 7.25
C GLY A 99 0.58 -11.06 5.75
N SER A 100 1.44 -11.93 5.22
CA SER A 100 1.94 -11.82 3.83
C SER A 100 0.85 -11.79 2.75
N LYS A 101 -0.26 -12.50 2.94
CA LYS A 101 -1.38 -12.58 1.99
C LYS A 101 -2.18 -11.28 1.85
N ASN A 102 -2.12 -10.40 2.87
CA ASN A 102 -2.83 -9.13 2.91
C ASN A 102 -1.93 -7.95 2.50
N ASN A 103 -0.78 -8.24 1.90
CA ASN A 103 0.12 -7.24 1.36
C ASN A 103 0.20 -7.40 -0.17
N LEU A 104 0.27 -6.27 -0.89
CA LEU A 104 0.46 -6.22 -2.33
C LEU A 104 1.60 -5.27 -2.67
N LEU A 105 2.56 -5.75 -3.46
CA LEU A 105 3.61 -4.92 -4.01
C LEU A 105 3.20 -4.40 -5.39
N VAL A 106 3.13 -3.09 -5.52
CA VAL A 106 2.93 -2.38 -6.78
C VAL A 106 4.29 -1.88 -7.24
N ILE A 107 4.80 -2.42 -8.33
CA ILE A 107 6.11 -2.07 -8.88
C ILE A 107 5.90 -1.03 -9.98
N LEU A 108 6.38 0.20 -9.77
CA LEU A 108 6.35 1.24 -10.79
C LEU A 108 7.51 1.03 -11.77
N GLU A 109 7.32 0.22 -12.82
CA GLU A 109 8.43 -0.17 -13.73
C GLU A 109 9.11 1.04 -14.37
N ASN A 110 8.34 2.05 -14.73
CA ASN A 110 8.83 3.30 -15.33
C ASN A 110 9.73 4.13 -14.39
N ARG A 111 9.78 3.79 -13.10
CA ARG A 111 10.66 4.42 -12.10
C ARG A 111 12.02 3.73 -11.96
N PHE A 112 12.18 2.54 -12.52
CA PHE A 112 13.43 1.79 -12.41
C PHE A 112 14.26 1.95 -13.69
N GLU A 113 15.47 2.49 -13.54
CA GLU A 113 16.52 2.24 -14.52
C GLU A 113 16.81 0.72 -14.55
N ARG A 114 17.27 0.21 -15.70
CA ARG A 114 17.26 -1.23 -16.05
C ARG A 114 17.84 -2.20 -14.99
N TYR A 115 18.54 -1.77 -13.93
CA TYR A 115 19.18 -2.65 -12.94
C TYR A 115 19.38 -2.07 -11.52
N SER A 116 18.33 -1.67 -10.79
CA SER A 116 18.53 -1.35 -9.35
C SER A 116 17.36 -1.71 -8.45
N VAL A 117 17.26 -2.99 -8.06
CA VAL A 117 16.58 -3.40 -6.82
C VAL A 117 17.66 -3.68 -5.77
N PRO A 118 17.73 -2.91 -4.67
CA PRO A 118 18.71 -3.14 -3.62
C PRO A 118 18.66 -4.58 -3.08
N LYS A 119 19.84 -5.19 -2.84
CA LYS A 119 19.97 -6.61 -2.44
C LYS A 119 19.13 -6.99 -1.20
N HIS A 120 18.99 -6.09 -0.24
CA HIS A 120 18.11 -6.30 0.93
C HIS A 120 16.67 -6.54 0.51
N PHE A 121 16.16 -5.77 -0.45
CA PHE A 121 14.79 -5.88 -0.91
C PHE A 121 14.59 -7.03 -1.87
N ALA A 122 15.63 -7.49 -2.57
CA ALA A 122 15.59 -8.73 -3.34
C ALA A 122 15.11 -9.94 -2.49
N ASN A 123 15.46 -9.97 -1.20
CA ASN A 123 14.99 -11.00 -0.27
C ASN A 123 13.49 -10.88 0.04
N MET A 124 12.98 -9.65 0.17
CA MET A 124 11.55 -9.38 0.38
C MET A 124 10.72 -9.61 -0.90
N MET A 125 11.34 -9.39 -2.05
CA MET A 125 10.82 -9.70 -3.38
C MET A 125 10.92 -11.19 -3.74
N HIS A 126 11.54 -12.00 -2.86
CA HIS A 126 11.75 -13.41 -3.11
C HIS A 126 10.38 -14.14 -3.17
N PRO A 127 10.14 -15.01 -4.16
CA PRO A 127 8.85 -15.67 -4.32
C PRO A 127 8.33 -16.38 -3.07
N ASN A 128 9.24 -16.91 -2.23
CA ASN A 128 8.90 -17.64 -1.01
C ASN A 128 8.33 -16.76 0.12
N VAL A 129 8.39 -15.42 -0.01
CA VAL A 129 7.79 -14.50 0.98
C VAL A 129 6.26 -14.52 0.90
N GLY A 130 5.69 -14.98 -0.22
CA GLY A 130 4.25 -15.20 -0.37
C GLY A 130 3.41 -13.94 -0.51
N VAL A 131 4.05 -12.78 -0.72
CA VAL A 131 3.36 -11.51 -0.94
C VAL A 131 3.01 -11.34 -2.42
N ALA A 132 1.78 -10.94 -2.71
CA ALA A 132 1.34 -10.71 -4.08
C ALA A 132 2.08 -9.51 -4.69
N ARG A 133 2.28 -9.55 -6.01
CA ARG A 133 2.95 -8.46 -6.75
C ARG A 133 2.28 -8.16 -8.08
N VAL A 134 2.31 -6.89 -8.49
CA VAL A 134 1.79 -6.42 -9.76
C VAL A 134 2.67 -5.29 -10.29
N ARG A 135 2.79 -5.18 -11.61
CA ARG A 135 3.67 -4.20 -12.27
C ARG A 135 2.82 -3.14 -12.94
N TYR A 136 3.13 -1.88 -12.71
CA TYR A 136 2.55 -0.73 -13.39
C TYR A 136 3.48 -0.34 -14.53
N THR A 137 2.95 -0.34 -15.76
CA THR A 137 3.71 -0.19 -17.01
C THR A 137 3.07 0.85 -17.90
N ASP A 138 3.76 1.36 -18.91
CA ASP A 138 3.20 2.37 -19.82
C ASP A 138 2.39 1.80 -21.00
N ASN A 139 2.37 0.47 -21.17
CA ASN A 139 1.58 -0.18 -22.23
C ASN A 139 0.17 -0.59 -21.74
N GLU A 140 -0.80 -0.56 -22.66
CA GLU A 140 -2.22 -0.77 -22.35
C GLU A 140 -2.53 -2.15 -21.77
N GLU A 141 -1.92 -3.22 -22.32
CA GLU A 141 -2.13 -4.58 -21.83
C GLU A 141 -1.65 -4.75 -20.39
N GLY A 142 -0.46 -4.22 -20.08
CA GLY A 142 0.10 -4.24 -18.74
C GLY A 142 -0.71 -3.40 -17.75
N LEU A 143 -1.22 -2.24 -18.17
CA LEU A 143 -2.16 -1.45 -17.36
C LEU A 143 -3.45 -2.20 -17.08
N SER A 144 -4.03 -2.87 -18.08
CA SER A 144 -5.24 -3.67 -17.92
C SER A 144 -5.03 -4.80 -16.88
N LEU A 145 -3.91 -5.53 -17.00
CA LEU A 145 -3.53 -6.57 -16.04
C LEU A 145 -3.30 -6.00 -14.63
N PHE A 146 -2.67 -4.82 -14.55
CA PHE A 146 -2.42 -4.14 -13.29
C PHE A 146 -3.71 -3.85 -12.54
N TRP A 147 -4.67 -3.19 -13.21
CA TRP A 147 -5.93 -2.80 -12.60
C TRP A 147 -6.81 -4.01 -12.25
N ALA A 148 -6.86 -5.04 -13.10
CA ALA A 148 -7.61 -6.26 -12.81
C ALA A 148 -7.07 -6.99 -11.57
N LYS A 149 -5.73 -7.04 -11.42
CA LYS A 149 -5.11 -7.67 -10.26
C LYS A 149 -5.30 -6.87 -8.99
N LEU A 150 -5.21 -5.53 -9.08
CA LEU A 150 -5.46 -4.64 -7.96
C LEU A 150 -6.92 -4.75 -7.49
N ASP A 151 -7.88 -4.73 -8.41
CA ASP A 151 -9.31 -4.90 -8.11
C ASP A 151 -9.58 -6.21 -7.37
N LYS A 152 -9.01 -7.33 -7.87
CA LYS A 152 -9.14 -8.64 -7.23
C LYS A 152 -8.50 -8.70 -5.83
N PHE A 153 -7.40 -7.99 -5.61
CA PHE A 153 -6.73 -7.96 -4.31
C PHE A 153 -7.50 -7.11 -3.28
N LEU A 154 -8.06 -6.00 -3.72
CA LEU A 154 -8.70 -5.03 -2.84
C LEU A 154 -10.02 -5.56 -2.27
N PRO A 155 -10.25 -5.42 -0.95
CA PRO A 155 -11.46 -5.86 -0.31
C PRO A 155 -12.68 -5.08 -0.83
N ALA A 156 -13.84 -5.73 -0.80
CA ALA A 156 -15.11 -5.10 -1.12
C ALA A 156 -15.69 -4.36 0.09
N TRP A 157 -16.66 -3.48 -0.14
CA TRP A 157 -17.39 -2.77 0.92
C TRP A 157 -18.05 -3.72 1.93
N SER A 158 -18.55 -4.87 1.48
CA SER A 158 -19.16 -5.89 2.35
C SER A 158 -18.18 -6.45 3.39
N SER A 159 -16.88 -6.30 3.18
CA SER A 159 -15.83 -6.82 4.07
C SER A 159 -15.43 -5.84 5.19
N ILE A 160 -15.89 -4.58 5.13
CA ILE A 160 -15.44 -3.51 6.03
C ILE A 160 -16.31 -3.39 7.29
N ASN A 161 -17.59 -3.75 7.21
CA ASN A 161 -18.57 -3.57 8.30
C ASN A 161 -19.23 -4.87 8.78
N THR A 162 -18.69 -6.04 8.45
CA THR A 162 -19.16 -7.30 9.04
C THR A 162 -18.46 -7.52 10.38
N ASN A 163 -19.07 -7.00 11.45
CA ASN A 163 -18.98 -7.55 12.80
C ASN A 163 -20.30 -8.27 13.11
#